data_AF-A0A419J834-F1
#
_entry.id   AF-A0A419J834-F1
#
_cell.length_a   1.000
_cell.length_b   1.000
_cell.length_c   1.000
_cell.angle_alpha   90.00
_cell.angle_beta   90.00
_cell.angle_gamma   90.00
#
_symmetry.space_group_name_H-M   'P 1'
#
loop_
_entity.id
_entity.type
_entity.pdbx_description
1 polymer ?
#
loop_
_entity_poly.entity_id
_entity_poly.type
_entity_poly.pdbx_seq_one_letter_code
_entity_poly.pdbx_strand_id
1 'polypeptide(L)' 'METCVFPLWEAVNGEYQLSAPSKVIALRPERKKPVREYLKVQGRFRHLFTPKFEKVIDEIQRITDERWQRLLKKCGMA' A
#
# COMPACT_ATOMS: atom_id res chain seq x y z
N MET A 1 -3.33 -6.92 1.03
CA MET A 1 -2.12 -6.64 1.82
C MET A 1 -0.89 -6.44 0.95
N GLU A 2 -0.64 -7.32 -0.03
CA GLU A 2 0.55 -7.29 -0.91
C GLU A 2 0.78 -5.98 -1.67
N THR A 3 -0.27 -5.18 -1.90
CA THR A 3 -0.16 -3.86 -2.55
C THR A 3 0.08 -2.69 -1.59
N CYS A 4 0.06 -2.95 -0.28
CA CYS A 4 0.13 -1.95 0.80
C CYS A 4 -0.97 -0.87 0.77
N VAL A 5 -2.06 -1.07 0.01
CA VAL A 5 -3.24 -0.16 0.07
C VAL A 5 -3.87 -0.15 1.47
N PHE A 6 -3.87 -1.31 2.13
CA PHE A 6 -4.23 -1.48 3.53
C PHE A 6 -3.14 -2.33 4.22
N PRO A 7 -2.09 -1.70 4.76
CA PRO A 7 -1.08 -2.40 5.55
C PRO A 7 -1.66 -2.75 6.94
N LEU A 8 -1.20 -3.86 7.51
CA LEU A 8 -1.54 -4.27 8.87
C LEU A 8 -0.43 -3.86 9.84
N TRP A 9 -0.81 -3.14 10.87
CA TRP A 9 0.07 -2.62 11.90
C TRP A 9 -0.77 -2.27 13.13
N GLU A 10 -0.10 -2.13 14.25
CA GLU A 10 -0.68 -1.70 15.51
C GLU A 10 0.14 -0.56 16.11
N ALA A 11 -0.52 0.28 16.91
CA ALA A 11 0.14 1.24 17.77
C ALA A 11 -0.26 0.99 19.23
N VAL A 12 0.73 0.70 20.06
CA VAL A 12 0.56 0.45 21.49
C VAL A 12 1.42 1.45 22.24
N ASN A 13 0.80 2.29 23.08
CA ASN A 13 1.50 3.33 23.85
C ASN A 13 2.40 4.28 23.01
N GLY A 14 1.99 4.55 21.77
CA GLY A 14 2.74 5.42 20.85
C GLY A 14 3.82 4.72 20.03
N GLU A 15 4.11 3.45 20.30
CA GLU A 15 5.02 2.63 19.51
C GLU A 15 4.28 1.93 18.38
N TYR A 16 4.85 1.95 17.17
CA TYR A 16 4.23 1.41 15.97
C TYR A 16 4.93 0.12 15.56
N GLN A 17 4.16 -0.95 15.31
CA GLN A 17 4.70 -2.22 14.86
C GLN A 17 3.89 -2.78 13.69
N LEU A 18 4.57 -3.30 12.67
CA LEU A 18 3.91 -4.00 11.58
C LEU A 18 3.47 -5.40 12.03
N SER A 19 2.24 -5.78 11.71
CA SER A 19 1.78 -7.16 11.86
C SER A 19 2.46 -8.07 10.83
N ALA A 20 2.52 -9.37 11.11
CA ALA A 20 3.29 -10.34 10.32
C ALA A 20 3.10 -10.23 8.79
N PRO A 21 1.87 -10.11 8.24
CA PRO A 21 1.70 -10.04 6.79
C PRO A 21 2.32 -8.81 6.12
N SER A 22 2.26 -7.63 6.76
CA SER A 22 2.88 -6.42 6.24
C SER A 22 4.38 -6.38 6.52
N LYS A 23 4.82 -6.97 7.63
CA LYS A 23 6.25 -7.09 7.96
C LYS A 23 7.01 -7.91 6.90
N VAL A 24 6.41 -8.96 6.34
CA VAL A 24 7.00 -9.73 5.24
C VAL A 24 7.27 -8.85 4.02
N ILE A 25 6.38 -7.92 3.69
CA ILE A 25 6.54 -7.00 2.55
C ILE A 25 7.64 -5.97 2.85
N ALA A 26 7.72 -5.48 4.08
CA ALA A 26 8.79 -4.56 4.50
C ALA A 26 10.18 -5.21 4.40
N LEU A 27 10.30 -6.49 4.78
CA LEU A 27 11.55 -7.25 4.72
C LEU A 27 11.89 -7.77 3.32
N ARG A 28 10.90 -7.84 2.42
CA ARG A 28 11.03 -8.31 1.04
C ARG A 28 10.28 -7.39 0.08
N PRO A 29 10.83 -6.18 -0.21
CA PRO A 29 10.15 -5.17 -1.01
C PRO A 29 9.74 -5.64 -2.41
N GLU A 30 10.46 -6.61 -2.97
CA GLU A 30 10.15 -7.22 -4.28
C GLU A 30 8.80 -7.95 -4.31
N ARG A 31 8.24 -8.30 -3.15
CA ARG A 31 6.90 -8.90 -3.04
C ARG A 31 5.78 -7.87 -3.13
N LYS A 32 6.09 -6.57 -3.08
CA LYS A 32 5.08 -5.53 -3.14
C LYS A 32 4.51 -5.43 -4.54
N LYS A 33 3.20 -5.67 -4.67
CA LYS A 33 2.47 -5.56 -5.93
C LYS A 33 2.02 -4.12 -6.20
N PRO A 34 1.83 -3.73 -7.47
CA PRO A 34 1.26 -2.44 -7.82
C PRO A 34 -0.22 -2.35 -7.39
N VAL A 35 -0.69 -1.15 -7.03
CA VAL A 35 -2.09 -0.92 -6.62
C VAL A 35 -3.08 -1.32 -7.69
N ARG A 36 -2.67 -1.25 -8.96
CA ARG A 36 -3.47 -1.65 -10.13
C ARG A 36 -4.02 -3.07 -9.99
N GLU A 37 -3.25 -4.02 -9.46
CA GLU A 37 -3.70 -5.41 -9.26
C GLU A 37 -4.83 -5.49 -8.24
N TYR A 38 -4.76 -4.70 -7.16
CA TYR A 38 -5.82 -4.62 -6.17
C TYR A 38 -7.08 -3.95 -6.73
N LEU A 39 -6.93 -2.86 -7.48
CA LEU A 39 -8.08 -2.12 -8.03
C LEU A 39 -8.81 -2.88 -9.14
N LYS A 40 -8.06 -3.59 -10.02
CA LYS A 40 -8.60 -4.23 -11.23
C LYS A 40 -9.70 -5.25 -10.96
N VAL A 41 -9.61 -5.97 -9.84
CA VAL A 41 -10.56 -7.04 -9.49
C VAL A 41 -11.84 -6.53 -8.84
N GLN A 42 -11.92 -5.22 -8.51
CA GLN A 42 -13.06 -4.64 -7.80
C GLN A 42 -13.93 -3.82 -8.74
N GLY A 43 -15.19 -4.25 -8.95
CA GLY A 43 -16.12 -3.61 -9.87
C GLY A 43 -16.33 -2.11 -9.63
N ARG A 44 -16.29 -1.67 -8.37
CA ARG A 44 -16.40 -0.25 -7.98
C ARG A 44 -15.31 0.65 -8.59
N PHE A 45 -14.16 0.10 -8.98
CA PHE A 45 -13.06 0.85 -9.56
C PHE A 45 -12.96 0.73 -11.08
N ARG A 46 -13.89 0.02 -11.74
CA ARG A 46 -13.84 -0.21 -13.19
C ARG A 46 -13.74 1.08 -14.01
N HIS A 47 -14.39 2.16 -13.57
CA HIS A 47 -14.37 3.46 -14.25
C HIS A 47 -12.96 4.09 -14.29
N LEU A 48 -12.09 3.78 -13.33
CA LEU A 48 -10.71 4.27 -13.28
C LEU A 48 -9.83 3.68 -14.39
N PHE A 49 -10.24 2.56 -15.01
CA PHE A 49 -9.51 1.89 -16.09
C PHE A 49 -9.91 2.39 -17.49
N THR A 50 -10.43 3.61 -17.58
CA THR A 50 -10.74 4.29 -18.85
C THR A 50 -9.67 5.35 -19.14
N PRO A 51 -9.43 5.72 -20.43
CA PRO A 51 -8.41 6.72 -20.77
C PRO A 51 -8.55 8.05 -20.03
N LYS A 52 -9.80 8.43 -19.68
CA LYS A 52 -10.11 9.64 -18.91
C LYS A 52 -9.45 9.68 -17.53
N PHE A 53 -9.24 8.53 -16.90
CA PHE A 53 -8.79 8.41 -15.51
C PHE A 53 -7.45 7.69 -15.37
N GLU A 54 -6.71 7.49 -16.46
CA GLU A 54 -5.45 6.74 -16.45
C GLU A 54 -4.45 7.27 -15.40
N LYS A 55 -4.34 8.61 -15.29
CA LYS A 55 -3.48 9.27 -14.31
C LYS A 55 -3.89 9.08 -12.84
N VAL A 56 -5.16 8.74 -12.59
CA VAL A 56 -5.66 8.56 -11.21
C VAL A 56 -5.07 7.31 -10.57
N ILE A 57 -4.85 6.25 -11.35
CA ILE A 57 -4.23 5.02 -10.83
C ILE A 57 -2.77 5.30 -10.42
N ASP A 58 -2.04 6.09 -11.20
CA ASP A 58 -0.66 6.50 -10.88
C ASP A 58 -0.61 7.37 -9.62
N GLU A 59 -1.57 8.27 -9.44
CA GLU A 59 -1.68 9.07 -8.23
C GLU A 59 -1.99 8.21 -6.99
N ILE A 60 -2.89 7.23 -7.12
CA ILE A 60 -3.17 6.27 -6.04
C ILE A 60 -1.92 5.45 -5.69
N GLN A 61 -1.13 5.06 -6.70
CA GLN A 61 0.14 4.35 -6.49
C GLN A 61 1.10 5.22 -5.68
N ARG A 62 1.34 6.47 -6.11
CA ARG A 62 2.22 7.42 -5.42
C ARG A 62 1.81 7.63 -3.96
N ILE A 63 0.52 7.91 -3.71
CA ILE A 63 0.01 8.15 -2.36
C ILE A 63 0.15 6.90 -1.48
N THR A 64 -0.12 5.71 -2.05
CA THR A 64 0.05 4.44 -1.33
C THR A 64 1.50 4.23 -0.93
N ASP A 65 2.44 4.52 -1.83
CA ASP A 65 3.87 4.38 -1.58
C ASP A 65 4.36 5.38 -0.52
N GLU A 66 3.93 6.64 -0.60
CA GLU A 66 4.26 7.66 0.40
C GLU A 66 3.75 7.30 1.79
N ARG A 67 2.50 6.81 1.89
CA ARG A 67 1.92 6.36 3.17
C ARG A 67 2.65 5.14 3.72
N TRP A 68 3.00 4.19 2.85
CA TRP A 68 3.77 3.01 3.23
C TRP A 68 5.15 3.40 3.77
N GLN A 69 5.87 4.29 3.08
CA GLN A 69 7.17 4.79 3.55
C GLN A 69 7.07 5.53 4.88
N ARG A 70 6.02 6.35 5.07
CA ARG A 70 5.78 7.02 6.35
C ARG A 70 5.53 6.02 7.48
N LEU A 71 4.82 4.93 7.22
CA LEU A 71 4.58 3.87 8.20
C LEU A 71 5.89 3.13 8.54
N LEU A 72 6.72 2.79 7.54
CA LEU A 72 8.01 2.16 7.78
C LEU A 72 8.92 3.00 8.67
N LYS A 73 8.99 4.32 8.44
CA LYS A 73 9.74 5.25 9.30
C LYS A 73 9.23 5.24 10.73
N LYS A 74 7.90 5.22 10.94
CA LYS A 74 7.30 5.11 12.27
C LYS A 74 7.63 3.79 12.98
N CYS A 75 7.79 2.71 12.22
CA CYS A 75 8.19 1.40 12.73
C CYS A 75 9.70 1.20 12.84
N GLY A 76 10.53 2.22 12.53
CA GLY A 76 11.99 2.10 12.55
C GLY A 76 12.56 1.15 11.47
N MET A 77 11.85 1.00 10.35
CA MET A 77 12.21 0.09 9.25
C MET A 77 12.65 0.81 7.96
N ALA A 78 12.80 2.14 8.00
CA ALA A 78 13.22 2.99 6.89
C ALA A 78 13.97 4.23 7.37
#